data_AF-A0AB35R8D5-F1
#
_entry.id   AF-A0AB35R8D5-F1
#
_cell.length_a   1.000
_cell.length_b   1.000
_cell.length_c   1.000
_cell.angle_alpha   90.00
_cell.angle_beta   90.00
_cell.angle_gamma   90.00
#
_symmetry.space_group_name_H-M   'P 1'
#
loop_
_entity.id
_entity.type
_entity.pdbx_description
1 polymer ?
#
loop_
_entity_poly.entity_id
_entity_poly.type
_entity_poly.pdbx_seq_one_letter_code
_entity_poly.pdbx_strand_id
1 'polypeptide(L)' 'IDMMAAIARKDYQQRRLRQAQGIEKAKASGVYKGRPVDAELRNRVGELLAAGLGIRAVARHAACSTTTVMKVRDELAQR' A
#
# COMPACT_ATOMS: atom_id res chain seq x y z
N ILE A 1 -40.90 -4.65 15.77
CA ILE A 1 -39.69 -4.85 14.92
C ILE A 1 -38.71 -3.68 15.08
N ASP A 2 -39.19 -2.47 15.36
CA ASP A 2 -38.39 -1.24 15.45
C ASP A 2 -37.38 -1.21 16.60
N MET A 3 -37.73 -1.79 17.74
CA MET A 3 -36.83 -1.83 18.89
C MET A 3 -35.57 -2.68 18.62
N MET A 4 -35.73 -3.82 17.94
CA MET A 4 -34.59 -4.68 17.56
C MET A 4 -33.70 -4.01 16.51
N ALA A 5 -34.30 -3.31 15.54
CA ALA A 5 -33.56 -2.51 14.58
C ALA A 5 -32.77 -1.37 15.25
N ALA A 6 -33.36 -0.70 16.24
CA ALA A 6 -32.70 0.35 17.00
C ALA A 6 -31.52 -0.17 17.83
N ILE A 7 -31.67 -1.33 18.48
CA ILE A 7 -30.61 -1.99 19.25
C ILE A 7 -29.45 -2.38 18.32
N ALA A 8 -29.74 -3.00 17.18
CA ALA A 8 -28.72 -3.38 16.20
C ALA A 8 -27.93 -2.18 15.68
N ARG A 9 -28.62 -1.06 15.41
CA ARG A 9 -27.99 0.19 14.98
C ARG A 9 -27.06 0.78 16.06
N LYS A 10 -27.51 0.78 17.32
CA LYS A 10 -26.72 1.30 18.45
C LYS A 10 -25.44 0.49 18.63
N ASP A 11 -25.52 -0.84 18.61
CA ASP A 11 -24.34 -1.69 18.72
C ASP A 11 -23.34 -1.47 17.58
N TYR A 12 -23.83 -1.38 16.34
CA TYR A 12 -22.98 -1.08 15.18
C TYR A 12 -22.24 0.25 15.32
N GLN A 13 -22.95 1.30 15.73
CA GLN A 13 -22.35 2.61 15.98
C GLN A 13 -21.30 2.55 17.07
N GLN A 14 -21.58 1.86 18.18
CA GLN A 14 -20.64 1.69 19.29
C GLN A 14 -19.38 0.91 18.86
N ARG A 15 -19.50 -0.08 17.97
CA ARG A 15 -18.34 -0.79 17.40
C ARG A 15 -17.49 0.11 16.51
N ARG A 16 -18.12 0.91 15.64
CA ARG A 16 -17.40 1.90 14.81
C ARG A 16 -16.64 2.93 15.64
N LEU A 17 -17.26 3.45 16.70
CA LEU A 17 -16.61 4.41 17.61
C LEU A 17 -15.39 3.81 18.30
N ARG A 18 -15.51 2.59 18.85
CA ARG A 18 -14.38 1.87 19.46
C ARG A 18 -13.27 1.58 18.46
N GLN A 19 -13.63 1.15 17.24
CA GLN A 19 -12.67 0.96 16.16
C GLN A 19 -11.94 2.26 15.82
N ALA A 20 -12.66 3.37 15.71
CA ALA A 20 -12.07 4.67 15.40
C ALA A 20 -11.06 5.12 16.47
N GLN A 21 -11.43 5.00 17.75
CA GLN A 21 -10.51 5.27 18.87
C GLN A 21 -9.27 4.38 18.84
N GLY A 22 -9.44 3.09 18.51
CA GLY A 22 -8.32 2.16 18.34
C GLY A 22 -7.40 2.55 17.19
N ILE A 23 -7.97 2.91 16.04
CA ILE A 23 -7.22 3.38 14.86
C ILE A 23 -6.45 4.66 15.20
N GLU A 24 -7.07 5.61 15.89
CA GLU A 24 -6.44 6.87 16.29
C GLU A 24 -5.23 6.62 17.20
N LYS A 25 -5.38 5.77 18.23
CA LYS A 25 -4.27 5.36 19.09
C LYS A 25 -3.15 4.68 18.31
N ALA A 26 -3.48 3.76 17.39
CA ALA A 26 -2.51 3.04 16.56
C ALA A 26 -1.81 3.95 15.53
N LYS A 27 -2.48 4.99 15.03
CA LYS A 27 -1.88 6.04 14.21
C LYS A 27 -0.91 6.88 15.04
N ALA A 28 -1.31 7.30 16.25
CA ALA A 28 -0.46 8.06 17.16
C ALA A 28 0.80 7.28 17.57
N SER A 29 0.69 5.96 17.76
CA SER A 29 1.83 5.08 18.03
C SER A 29 2.60 4.64 16.78
N GLY A 30 2.28 5.16 15.58
CA GLY A 30 3.03 4.90 14.35
C GLY A 30 2.95 3.46 13.81
N VAL A 31 1.93 2.69 14.18
CA VAL A 31 1.80 1.27 13.78
C VAL A 31 1.46 1.13 12.29
N TYR A 32 0.66 2.06 11.74
CA TYR A 32 0.27 2.04 10.33
C TYR A 32 1.39 2.59 9.44
N LYS A 33 2.22 1.69 8.90
CA LYS A 33 3.34 2.01 7.98
C LYS A 33 2.98 1.87 6.49
N GLY A 34 1.74 1.50 6.19
CA GLY A 34 1.30 1.20 4.82
C GLY A 34 1.81 -0.14 4.30
N ARG A 35 1.70 -0.37 2.99
CA ARG A 35 2.25 -1.57 2.34
C ARG A 35 3.77 -1.43 2.28
N PRO A 36 4.55 -2.40 2.79
CA PRO A 36 6.00 -2.34 2.68
C PRO A 36 6.43 -2.38 1.21
N VAL A 37 7.56 -1.73 0.95
CA VAL A 37 8.22 -1.77 -0.34
C VAL A 37 8.73 -3.19 -0.61
N ASP A 38 8.47 -3.69 -1.82
CA ASP A 38 9.10 -4.90 -2.32
C ASP A 38 10.51 -4.58 -2.82
N ALA A 39 11.51 -4.86 -1.96
CA ALA A 39 12.90 -4.56 -2.26
C ALA A 39 13.46 -5.46 -3.38
N GLU A 40 13.06 -6.72 -3.42
CA GLU A 40 13.54 -7.68 -4.42
C GLU A 40 13.08 -7.29 -5.81
N LEU A 41 11.79 -6.94 -5.96
CA LEU A 41 11.24 -6.45 -7.21
C LEU A 41 11.99 -5.19 -7.68
N ARG A 42 12.25 -4.25 -6.77
CA ARG A 42 12.92 -3.00 -7.10
C ARG A 42 14.37 -3.20 -7.53
N ASN A 43 15.10 -4.11 -6.87
CA ASN A 43 16.46 -4.46 -7.26
C ASN A 43 16.49 -5.06 -8.66
N ARG A 44 15.62 -6.04 -8.94
CA ARG A 44 15.49 -6.65 -10.27
C ARG A 44 15.18 -5.63 -11.36
N VAL A 45 14.27 -4.69 -11.09
CA VAL A 45 13.97 -3.59 -12.02
C VAL A 45 15.20 -2.70 -12.25
N GLY A 46 15.94 -2.36 -11.20
CA GLY A 46 17.18 -1.58 -11.30
C GLY A 46 18.25 -2.26 -12.14
N GLU A 47 18.49 -3.55 -11.94
CA GLU A 47 19.43 -4.36 -12.72
C GLU A 47 19.05 -4.40 -14.20
N LEU A 48 17.77 -4.63 -14.51
CA LEU A 48 17.28 -4.68 -15.89
C LEU A 48 17.34 -3.31 -16.58
N LEU A 49 17.11 -2.21 -15.85
CA LEU A 49 17.29 -0.85 -16.37
C LEU A 49 18.78 -0.54 -16.62
N ALA A 50 19.67 -0.97 -15.72
CA ALA A 50 21.12 -0.81 -15.88
C ALA A 50 21.66 -1.63 -17.07
N ALA A 51 21.05 -2.78 -17.37
CA ALA A 51 21.31 -3.56 -18.57
C ALA A 51 20.79 -2.91 -19.88
N GLY A 52 20.18 -1.72 -19.80
CA GLY A 52 19.73 -0.94 -20.97
C GLY A 52 18.38 -1.37 -21.54
N LEU A 53 17.61 -2.21 -20.85
CA LEU A 53 16.28 -2.61 -21.33
C LEU A 53 15.28 -1.46 -21.23
N GLY A 54 14.42 -1.33 -22.25
CA GLY A 54 13.33 -0.36 -22.24
C GLY A 54 12.24 -0.69 -21.21
N ILE A 55 11.52 0.34 -20.72
CA ILE A 55 10.53 0.26 -19.63
C ILE A 55 9.52 -0.88 -19.80
N ARG A 56 8.97 -1.08 -21.00
CA ARG A 56 7.99 -2.16 -21.28
C ARG A 56 8.61 -3.54 -21.21
N ALA A 57 9.86 -3.69 -21.65
CA ALA A 57 10.57 -4.96 -21.56
C ALA A 57 10.86 -5.29 -20.09
N VAL A 58 11.38 -4.32 -19.33
CA VAL A 58 11.61 -4.47 -17.87
C VAL A 58 10.33 -4.86 -17.14
N ALA A 59 9.21 -4.19 -17.41
CA ALA A 59 7.92 -4.50 -16.80
C ALA A 59 7.47 -5.95 -17.03
N ARG A 60 7.66 -6.47 -18.26
CA ARG A 60 7.37 -7.88 -18.58
C ARG A 60 8.29 -8.85 -17.85
N HIS A 61 9.61 -8.60 -17.85
CA HIS A 61 10.59 -9.49 -17.23
C HIS A 61 10.54 -9.46 -15.70
N ALA A 62 10.22 -8.31 -15.11
CA ALA A 62 10.06 -8.16 -13.66
C ALA A 62 8.62 -8.46 -13.18
N ALA A 63 7.71 -8.86 -14.07
CA ALA A 63 6.30 -9.15 -13.77
C ALA A 63 5.60 -8.03 -12.97
N CYS A 64 5.83 -6.76 -13.35
CA CYS A 64 5.25 -5.60 -12.70
C CYS A 64 4.66 -4.59 -13.69
N SER A 65 3.92 -3.61 -13.20
CA SER A 65 3.38 -2.56 -14.06
C SER A 65 4.48 -1.62 -14.55
N THR A 66 4.29 -1.04 -15.74
CA THR A 66 5.17 0.00 -16.27
C THR A 66 5.27 1.21 -15.33
N THR A 67 4.21 1.52 -14.59
CA THR A 67 4.20 2.58 -13.57
C THR A 67 5.15 2.29 -12.41
N THR A 68 5.29 1.02 -11.98
CA THR A 68 6.26 0.63 -10.96
C THR A 68 7.68 0.80 -11.48
N VAL A 69 7.94 0.40 -12.73
CA VAL A 69 9.26 0.59 -13.36
C VAL A 69 9.62 2.06 -13.48
N MET A 70 8.69 2.92 -13.90
CA MET A 70 8.91 4.36 -14.00
C MET A 70 9.18 4.99 -12.62
N LYS A 71 8.41 4.62 -11.59
CA LYS A 71 8.67 5.07 -10.22
C LYS A 71 10.07 4.69 -9.73
N VAL A 72 10.49 3.45 -9.96
CA VAL A 72 11.84 2.99 -9.57
C VAL A 72 12.91 3.76 -10.33
N ARG A 73 12.74 3.97 -11.63
CA ARG A 73 13.66 4.78 -12.44
C ARG A 73 13.78 6.21 -11.90
N ASP A 74 12.65 6.84 -11.57
CA ASP A 74 12.63 8.22 -11.07
C ASP A 74 13.23 8.30 -9.65
N GLU A 75 12.95 7.32 -8.79
CA GLU A 75 13.59 7.17 -7.46
C GLU A 75 15.11 6.98 -7.56
N LEU A 76 15.60 6.26 -8.58
CA LEU A 76 17.03 6.08 -8.82
C LEU A 76 17.70 7.35 -9.35
N ALA A 77 17.00 8.16 -10.16
CA ALA A 77 17.52 9.42 -10.68
C ALA A 77 17.58 10.55 -9.63
N GLN A 78 16.78 10.43 -8.56
CA GLN A 78 16.73 11.39 -7.45
C GLN A 78 17.74 11.06 -6.33
N ARG A 79 18.43 9.92 -6.43
CA ARG A 79 19.51 9.50 -5.53
C ARG A 79 20.87 9.94 -6.07
#